data_AF-A0A256YFZ9-F1
#
_entry.id   AF-A0A256YFZ9-F1
#
_cell.length_a   1.000
_cell.length_b   1.000
_cell.length_c   1.000
_cell.angle_alpha   90.00
_cell.angle_beta   90.00
_cell.angle_gamma   90.00
#
_symmetry.space_group_name_H-M   'P 1'
#
loop_
_entity.id
_entity.type
_entity.pdbx_description
1 polymer ?
#
loop_
_entity_poly.entity_id
_entity_poly.type
_entity_poly.pdbx_seq_one_letter_code
_entity_poly.pdbx_strand_id
1 'polypeptide(L)'
;MKIVNLELRIKDNTLISTILIISFILYSIAIYLLINPANTLQGKDKFIPSILAFILALTTTYLYYRYRADKKLHRIWIDLVNKIVLGEKRIELPEEINNVSEVEVDLYRGIYRGEYRVSLNYRETENKYGRVLELREIKPYLFIALKRTRRNRVEYGEIYYNGMGYYFRYRGIKFLLLPLHVIKPKPRNTHLRVMHERDYGEAYIESRDNSLLVKLYYTREDSRELRLELTSETAPEYLLDIKLCSISESGNKECIIEFPVLADTHLIIIPINYRYVADSMFKPEEFIYKGELLDDKLIIGYKDLELKLTLDIPYARDVSVKTSW
;
A
#
# COMPACT_ATOMS: atom_id res chain seq x y z
N MET A 1 -14.91 19.10 10.06
CA MET A 1 -13.64 18.34 10.14
C MET A 1 -13.94 16.95 10.67
N LYS A 2 -13.81 15.89 9.85
CA LYS A 2 -14.07 14.51 10.28
C LYS A 2 -12.88 13.64 9.86
N ILE A 3 -11.88 13.55 10.73
CA ILE A 3 -10.74 12.65 10.56
C ILE A 3 -11.23 11.26 10.96
N VAL A 4 -11.20 10.30 10.03
CA VAL A 4 -11.56 8.90 10.30
C VAL A 4 -10.29 8.08 10.24
N ASN A 5 -9.63 7.90 11.39
CA ASN A 5 -8.49 6.99 11.52
C ASN A 5 -9.01 5.56 11.63
N LEU A 6 -8.75 4.73 10.61
CA LEU A 6 -9.08 3.32 10.63
C LEU A 6 -7.78 2.50 10.78
N GLU A 7 -7.47 2.09 12.02
CA GLU A 7 -6.42 1.10 12.29
C GLU A 7 -7.04 -0.29 12.25
N LEU A 8 -6.68 -1.09 11.23
CA LEU A 8 -7.23 -2.43 11.04
C LEU A 8 -6.17 -3.50 11.28
N ARG A 9 -6.47 -4.38 12.24
CA ARG A 9 -5.71 -5.59 12.53
C ARG A 9 -6.36 -6.78 11.84
N ILE A 10 -5.64 -7.41 10.92
CA ILE A 10 -6.13 -8.59 10.18
C ILE A 10 -5.56 -9.85 10.83
N LYS A 11 -6.44 -10.83 11.08
CA LYS A 11 -6.07 -12.20 11.52
C LYS A 11 -6.46 -13.17 10.41
N ASP A 12 -5.58 -14.11 10.09
CA ASP A 12 -5.70 -15.10 9.04
C ASP A 12 -7.06 -15.82 8.98
N ASN A 13 -7.65 -15.88 7.79
CA ASN A 13 -8.97 -16.50 7.55
C ASN A 13 -8.95 -18.04 7.52
N THR A 14 -7.80 -18.68 7.26
CA THR A 14 -7.64 -20.15 7.37
C THR A 14 -7.76 -20.65 8.80
N LEU A 15 -7.37 -19.81 9.76
CA LEU A 15 -7.58 -20.08 11.18
C LEU A 15 -9.07 -20.04 11.53
N ILE A 16 -9.84 -19.12 10.94
CA ILE A 16 -11.27 -18.94 11.23
C ILE A 16 -12.10 -20.13 10.74
N SER A 17 -11.86 -20.65 9.54
CA SER A 17 -12.55 -21.84 9.04
C SER A 17 -12.25 -23.09 9.87
N THR A 18 -10.99 -23.23 10.29
CA THR A 18 -10.54 -24.35 11.13
C THR A 18 -11.14 -24.24 12.55
N ILE A 19 -11.17 -23.03 13.13
CA ILE A 19 -11.81 -22.76 14.42
C ILE A 19 -13.32 -23.03 14.34
N LEU A 20 -14.00 -22.67 13.26
CA LEU A 20 -15.44 -22.95 13.08
C LEU A 20 -15.73 -24.46 13.04
N ILE A 21 -14.91 -25.25 12.33
CA ILE A 21 -15.04 -26.71 12.27
C ILE A 21 -14.74 -27.33 13.63
N ILE A 22 -13.65 -26.93 14.28
CA ILE A 22 -13.27 -27.42 15.61
C ILE A 22 -14.34 -27.05 16.65
N SER A 23 -14.88 -25.83 16.59
CA SER A 23 -15.94 -25.39 17.50
C SER A 23 -17.24 -26.15 17.25
N PHE A 24 -17.59 -26.48 15.99
CA PHE A 24 -18.74 -27.33 15.70
C PHE A 24 -18.56 -28.77 16.25
N ILE A 25 -17.36 -29.34 16.14
CA ILE A 25 -17.03 -30.65 16.69
C ILE A 25 -17.12 -30.63 18.23
N LEU A 26 -16.51 -29.64 18.88
CA LEU A 26 -16.55 -29.47 20.33
C LEU A 26 -17.98 -29.20 20.84
N TYR A 27 -18.79 -28.45 20.10
CA TYR A 27 -20.20 -28.23 20.40
C TYR A 27 -21.00 -29.54 20.34
N SER A 28 -20.77 -30.34 19.32
CA SER A 28 -21.41 -31.65 19.14
C SER A 28 -21.00 -32.63 20.24
N ILE A 29 -19.73 -32.62 20.66
CA ILE A 29 -19.22 -33.41 21.79
C ILE A 29 -19.84 -32.94 23.11
N ALA A 30 -19.92 -31.63 23.35
CA ALA A 30 -20.53 -31.07 24.56
C ALA A 30 -22.03 -31.41 24.66
N ILE A 31 -22.77 -31.30 23.55
CA ILE A 31 -24.18 -31.73 23.47
C ILE A 31 -24.29 -33.23 23.72
N TYR A 32 -23.45 -34.05 23.08
CA TYR A 32 -23.44 -35.50 23.27
C TYR A 32 -23.19 -35.86 24.75
N LEU A 33 -22.23 -35.22 25.41
CA LEU A 33 -21.95 -35.43 26.83
C LEU A 33 -23.08 -34.95 27.77
N LEU A 34 -23.84 -33.93 27.37
CA LEU A 34 -25.00 -33.43 28.12
C LEU A 34 -26.26 -34.31 27.95
N ILE A 35 -26.45 -34.91 26.77
CA ILE A 35 -27.63 -35.73 26.44
C ILE A 35 -27.44 -37.20 26.84
N ASN A 36 -26.21 -37.71 26.87
CA ASN A 36 -25.96 -39.12 27.15
C ASN A 36 -26.19 -39.43 28.66
N PRO A 37 -27.25 -40.17 29.01
CA PRO A 37 -27.67 -40.36 30.40
C PRO A 37 -26.70 -41.22 31.22
N ALA A 38 -25.73 -41.89 30.59
CA ALA A 38 -24.67 -42.62 31.27
C ALA A 38 -23.64 -41.73 31.98
N ASN A 39 -23.56 -40.43 31.63
CA ASN A 39 -22.59 -39.47 32.17
C ASN A 39 -23.24 -38.45 33.12
N THR A 40 -24.30 -38.82 33.83
CA THR A 40 -24.97 -37.94 34.81
C THR A 40 -24.07 -37.63 36.02
N LEU A 41 -23.16 -36.67 35.84
CA LEU A 41 -22.50 -35.94 36.93
C LEU A 41 -23.57 -35.19 37.73
N GLN A 42 -23.71 -35.52 39.02
CA GLN A 42 -24.59 -34.85 39.97
C GLN A 42 -23.89 -33.60 40.55
N GLY A 43 -24.64 -32.51 40.77
CA GLY A 43 -24.14 -31.31 41.46
C GLY A 43 -23.46 -30.26 40.57
N LYS A 44 -22.87 -29.22 41.19
CA LYS A 44 -22.32 -27.97 40.61
C LYS A 44 -21.44 -28.10 39.35
N ASP A 45 -21.03 -29.31 38.99
CA ASP A 45 -20.19 -29.66 37.85
C ASP A 45 -20.91 -29.58 36.48
N LYS A 46 -22.24 -29.39 36.43
CA LYS A 46 -22.98 -29.08 35.18
C LYS A 46 -22.82 -27.62 34.71
N PHE A 47 -22.39 -26.71 35.58
CA PHE A 47 -22.34 -25.28 35.29
C PHE A 47 -21.19 -24.93 34.34
N ILE A 48 -20.02 -25.54 34.52
CA ILE A 48 -18.82 -25.29 33.69
C ILE A 48 -18.99 -25.80 32.25
N PRO A 49 -19.47 -27.04 31.98
CA PRO A 49 -19.73 -27.51 30.61
C PRO A 49 -20.79 -26.67 29.89
N SER A 50 -21.82 -26.21 30.60
CA SER A 50 -22.88 -25.37 30.04
C SER A 50 -22.38 -23.97 29.65
N ILE A 51 -21.54 -23.35 30.48
CA ILE A 51 -20.89 -22.07 30.17
C ILE A 51 -19.92 -22.22 29.00
N LEU A 52 -19.10 -23.28 28.98
CA LEU A 52 -18.19 -23.54 27.86
C LEU A 52 -18.96 -23.74 26.56
N ALA A 53 -20.05 -24.52 26.57
CA ALA A 53 -20.91 -24.71 25.40
C ALA A 53 -21.56 -23.39 24.93
N PHE A 54 -21.96 -22.52 25.87
CA PHE A 54 -22.50 -21.19 25.55
C PHE A 54 -21.45 -20.25 24.94
N ILE A 55 -20.25 -20.17 25.53
CA ILE A 55 -19.13 -19.38 25.00
C ILE A 55 -18.75 -19.89 23.61
N LEU A 56 -18.68 -21.20 23.43
CA LEU A 56 -18.38 -21.82 22.14
C LEU A 56 -19.47 -21.54 21.10
N ALA A 57 -20.75 -21.62 21.47
CA ALA A 57 -21.85 -21.26 20.57
C ALA A 57 -21.80 -19.77 20.17
N LEU A 58 -21.50 -18.88 21.13
CA LEU A 58 -21.37 -17.45 20.89
C LEU A 58 -20.19 -17.15 19.94
N THR A 59 -19.02 -17.76 20.17
CA THR A 59 -17.86 -17.58 19.28
C THR A 59 -18.12 -18.17 17.91
N THR A 60 -18.73 -19.36 17.80
CA THR A 60 -19.04 -20.00 16.51
C THR A 60 -20.06 -19.16 15.73
N THR A 61 -21.11 -18.65 16.39
CA THR A 61 -22.12 -17.78 15.78
C THR A 61 -21.51 -16.46 15.31
N TYR A 62 -20.65 -15.85 16.13
CA TYR A 62 -19.92 -14.63 15.78
C TYR A 62 -19.00 -14.86 14.56
N LEU A 63 -18.25 -15.97 14.54
CA LEU A 63 -17.37 -16.33 13.44
C LEU A 63 -18.15 -16.66 12.15
N TYR A 64 -19.30 -17.34 12.25
CA TYR A 64 -20.17 -17.64 11.12
C TYR A 64 -20.79 -16.37 10.54
N TYR A 65 -21.29 -15.48 11.40
CA TYR A 65 -21.80 -14.17 10.98
C TYR A 65 -20.73 -13.37 10.25
N ARG A 66 -19.49 -13.37 10.78
CA ARG A 66 -18.33 -12.73 10.15
C ARG A 66 -18.05 -13.33 8.77
N TYR A 67 -17.93 -14.65 8.66
CA TYR A 67 -17.71 -15.35 7.38
C TYR A 67 -18.77 -15.01 6.33
N ARG A 68 -20.06 -14.98 6.73
CA ARG A 68 -21.15 -14.63 5.82
C ARG A 68 -21.09 -13.17 5.36
N ALA A 69 -20.73 -12.25 6.26
CA ALA A 69 -20.53 -10.84 5.94
C ALA A 69 -19.37 -10.66 4.94
N ASP A 70 -18.28 -11.40 5.10
CA ASP A 70 -17.11 -11.37 4.22
C ASP A 70 -17.45 -11.87 2.81
N LYS A 71 -18.18 -12.99 2.71
CA LYS A 71 -18.64 -13.53 1.43
C LYS A 71 -19.59 -12.57 0.70
N LYS A 72 -20.42 -11.83 1.44
CA LYS A 72 -21.30 -10.80 0.88
C LYS A 72 -20.50 -9.62 0.34
N LEU A 73 -19.52 -9.12 1.11
CA LEU A 73 -18.64 -8.03 0.66
C LEU A 73 -17.90 -8.41 -0.61
N HIS A 74 -17.27 -9.59 -0.64
CA HIS A 74 -16.49 -10.05 -1.78
C HIS A 74 -17.32 -10.11 -3.07
N ARG A 75 -18.57 -10.58 -2.99
CA ARG A 75 -19.51 -10.57 -4.13
C ARG A 75 -19.84 -9.17 -4.60
N ILE A 76 -20.09 -8.23 -3.68
CA ILE A 76 -20.39 -6.84 -4.04
C ILE A 76 -19.16 -6.18 -4.66
N TRP A 77 -17.96 -6.48 -4.17
CA TRP A 77 -16.72 -5.96 -4.71
C TRP A 77 -16.44 -6.48 -6.12
N ILE A 78 -16.57 -7.79 -6.38
CA ILE A 78 -16.42 -8.36 -7.73
C ILE A 78 -17.44 -7.73 -8.69
N ASP A 79 -18.69 -7.61 -8.27
CA ASP A 79 -19.76 -7.00 -9.07
C ASP A 79 -19.47 -5.52 -9.39
N LEU A 80 -18.93 -4.76 -8.43
CA LEU A 80 -18.49 -3.39 -8.65
C LEU A 80 -17.36 -3.32 -9.68
N VAL A 81 -16.30 -4.12 -9.51
CA VAL A 81 -15.15 -4.16 -10.43
C VAL A 81 -15.59 -4.45 -11.86
N ASN A 82 -16.48 -5.43 -12.04
CA ASN A 82 -16.96 -5.82 -13.37
C ASN A 82 -17.82 -4.77 -14.08
N LYS A 83 -18.40 -3.83 -13.32
CA LYS A 83 -19.27 -2.78 -13.85
C LYS A 83 -18.54 -1.46 -14.08
N ILE A 84 -17.35 -1.28 -13.52
CA ILE A 84 -16.55 -0.07 -13.76
C ILE A 84 -16.01 -0.13 -15.17
N VAL A 85 -16.22 0.96 -15.93
CA VAL A 85 -15.70 1.09 -17.29
C VAL A 85 -14.52 2.06 -17.28
N LEU A 86 -13.38 1.58 -17.75
CA LEU A 86 -12.18 2.37 -17.95
C LEU A 86 -12.13 2.89 -19.39
N GLY A 87 -12.15 4.22 -19.55
CA GLY A 87 -11.80 4.88 -20.80
C GLY A 87 -10.45 5.57 -20.69
N GLU A 88 -9.89 6.03 -21.82
CA GLU A 88 -8.54 6.64 -21.88
C GLU A 88 -8.28 7.75 -20.85
N LYS A 89 -9.31 8.55 -20.53
CA LYS A 89 -9.21 9.68 -19.59
C LYS A 89 -10.40 9.78 -18.64
N ARG A 90 -11.19 8.72 -18.51
CA ARG A 90 -12.38 8.73 -17.66
C ARG A 90 -12.64 7.38 -17.03
N ILE A 91 -13.20 7.41 -15.82
CA ILE A 91 -13.76 6.23 -15.16
C ILE A 91 -15.27 6.43 -15.11
N GLU A 92 -16.03 5.46 -15.60
CA GLU A 92 -17.48 5.45 -15.43
C GLU A 92 -17.87 4.42 -14.36
N LEU A 93 -18.51 4.93 -13.31
CA LEU A 93 -19.05 4.13 -12.21
C LEU A 93 -20.46 3.60 -12.55
N PRO A 94 -20.89 2.51 -11.90
CA PRO A 94 -22.24 1.97 -12.04
C PRO A 94 -23.34 3.02 -11.84
N GLU A 95 -24.46 2.87 -12.55
CA GLU A 95 -25.58 3.82 -12.51
C GLU A 95 -26.20 3.97 -11.12
N GLU A 96 -26.04 2.98 -10.25
CA GLU A 96 -26.50 3.05 -8.87
C GLU A 96 -25.71 4.06 -8.02
N ILE A 97 -24.61 4.61 -8.55
CA ILE A 97 -23.70 5.53 -7.87
C ILE A 97 -23.90 6.95 -8.38
N ASN A 98 -24.61 7.76 -7.61
CA ASN A 98 -24.97 9.13 -7.99
C ASN A 98 -24.22 10.22 -7.21
N ASN A 99 -23.47 9.84 -6.18
CA ASN A 99 -22.72 10.78 -5.34
C ASN A 99 -21.31 10.23 -5.13
N VAL A 100 -20.35 10.88 -5.80
CA VAL A 100 -18.94 10.62 -5.62
C VAL A 100 -18.31 11.87 -5.02
N SER A 101 -17.55 11.72 -3.95
CA SER A 101 -16.75 12.81 -3.40
C SER A 101 -15.30 12.56 -3.77
N GLU A 102 -14.59 13.60 -4.16
CA GLU A 102 -13.13 13.51 -4.22
C GLU A 102 -12.55 13.54 -2.80
N VAL A 103 -11.46 12.81 -2.59
CA VAL A 103 -10.83 12.67 -1.29
C VAL A 103 -9.32 12.70 -1.41
N GLU A 104 -8.64 13.33 -0.45
CA GLU A 104 -7.21 13.11 -0.23
C GLU A 104 -7.05 11.87 0.64
N VAL A 105 -6.11 10.97 0.30
CA VAL A 105 -5.96 9.65 0.90
C VAL A 105 -4.51 9.40 1.29
N ASP A 106 -4.33 9.00 2.56
CA ASP A 106 -3.12 8.39 3.08
C ASP A 106 -3.42 6.93 3.41
N LEU A 107 -2.77 6.03 2.69
CA LEU A 107 -2.87 4.59 2.89
C LEU A 107 -1.48 4.01 3.15
N TYR A 108 -1.39 3.27 4.24
CA TYR A 108 -0.25 2.40 4.52
C TYR A 108 -0.75 0.98 4.79
N ARG A 109 -0.13 0.01 4.14
CA ARG A 109 -0.38 -1.43 4.29
C ARG A 109 0.96 -2.12 4.39
N GLY A 110 1.27 -2.76 5.51
CA GLY A 110 2.55 -3.44 5.67
C GLY A 110 2.70 -4.17 7.00
N ILE A 111 3.90 -4.67 7.29
CA ILE A 111 4.19 -5.35 8.55
C ILE A 111 4.92 -4.37 9.49
N TYR A 112 4.35 -4.10 10.65
CA TYR A 112 4.98 -3.31 11.69
C TYR A 112 5.18 -4.15 12.95
N ARG A 113 6.44 -4.33 13.35
CA ARG A 113 6.83 -5.15 14.52
C ARG A 113 6.27 -6.58 14.48
N GLY A 114 6.29 -7.21 13.31
CA GLY A 114 5.78 -8.57 13.09
C GLY A 114 4.26 -8.68 12.93
N GLU A 115 3.53 -7.57 13.02
CA GLU A 115 2.07 -7.55 12.83
C GLU A 115 1.68 -6.84 11.54
N TYR A 116 0.72 -7.41 10.83
CA TYR A 116 0.14 -6.77 9.67
C TYR A 116 -0.75 -5.58 10.08
N ARG A 117 -0.48 -4.40 9.53
CA ARG A 117 -1.23 -3.18 9.78
C ARG A 117 -1.70 -2.55 8.50
N VAL A 118 -2.93 -2.04 8.55
CA VAL A 118 -3.47 -1.12 7.57
C VAL A 118 -3.86 0.16 8.30
N SER A 119 -3.35 1.28 7.82
CA SER A 119 -3.77 2.63 8.19
C SER A 119 -4.38 3.27 6.96
N LEU A 120 -5.60 3.75 7.08
CA LEU A 120 -6.28 4.50 6.04
C LEU A 120 -6.86 5.77 6.64
N ASN A 121 -6.36 6.91 6.17
CA ASN A 121 -6.91 8.22 6.47
C ASN A 121 -7.38 8.83 5.15
N TYR A 122 -8.55 9.46 5.17
CA TYR A 122 -9.00 10.23 4.02
C TYR A 122 -9.75 11.47 4.48
N ARG A 123 -9.66 12.52 3.66
CA ARG A 123 -10.35 13.80 3.86
C ARG A 123 -11.23 14.07 2.65
N GLU A 124 -12.54 14.14 2.88
CA GLU A 124 -13.50 14.57 1.86
C GLU A 124 -13.23 16.03 1.46
N THR A 125 -13.11 16.26 0.16
CA THR A 125 -13.12 17.61 -0.43
C THR A 125 -14.57 18.01 -0.72
N GLU A 126 -14.81 19.31 -0.93
CA GLU A 126 -16.17 19.83 -1.16
C GLU A 126 -16.73 19.46 -2.54
N ASN A 127 -15.89 18.92 -3.44
CA ASN A 127 -16.25 18.60 -4.80
C ASN A 127 -17.03 17.27 -4.88
N LYS A 128 -18.29 17.37 -5.31
CA LYS A 128 -19.13 16.22 -5.63
C LYS A 128 -19.21 16.03 -7.14
N TYR A 129 -18.89 14.83 -7.58
CA TYR A 129 -18.94 14.40 -8.97
C TYR A 129 -20.10 13.43 -9.18
N GLY A 130 -20.56 13.37 -10.42
CA GLY A 130 -21.46 12.33 -10.89
C GLY A 130 -20.73 10.99 -11.10
N ARG A 131 -21.38 10.07 -11.82
CA ARG A 131 -20.84 8.73 -12.08
C ARG A 131 -19.62 8.71 -13.02
N VAL A 132 -19.45 9.74 -13.85
CA VAL A 132 -18.33 9.86 -14.79
C VAL A 132 -17.26 10.74 -14.17
N LEU A 133 -16.08 10.18 -13.99
CA LEU A 133 -14.94 10.80 -13.32
C LEU A 133 -13.86 11.08 -14.36
N GLU A 134 -13.44 12.33 -14.51
CA GLU A 134 -12.34 12.69 -15.40
C GLU A 134 -10.99 12.45 -14.72
N LEU A 135 -10.10 11.70 -15.38
CA LEU A 135 -8.78 11.32 -14.85
C LEU A 135 -7.73 12.42 -14.97
N ARG A 136 -8.10 13.62 -15.43
CA ARG A 136 -7.14 14.64 -15.89
C ARG A 136 -6.33 15.29 -14.77
N GLU A 137 -6.82 15.26 -13.53
CA GLU A 137 -6.22 16.00 -12.40
C GLU A 137 -5.88 15.13 -11.18
N ILE A 138 -6.35 13.88 -11.14
CA ILE A 138 -6.18 12.99 -9.98
C ILE A 138 -5.02 12.04 -10.24
N LYS A 139 -3.86 12.35 -9.64
CA LYS A 139 -2.65 11.52 -9.72
C LYS A 139 -2.22 11.13 -8.32
N PRO A 140 -1.67 9.92 -8.09
CA PRO A 140 -0.99 9.62 -6.85
C PRO A 140 0.11 10.67 -6.66
N TYR A 141 0.19 11.27 -5.48
CA TYR A 141 1.34 12.11 -5.17
C TYR A 141 2.56 11.20 -5.05
N LEU A 142 2.40 10.12 -4.29
CA LEU A 142 3.39 9.06 -4.14
C LEU A 142 2.70 7.70 -3.95
N PHE A 143 3.14 6.70 -4.69
CA PHE A 143 2.80 5.29 -4.48
C PHE A 143 4.09 4.47 -4.49
N ILE A 144 4.27 3.65 -3.47
CA ILE A 144 5.40 2.73 -3.34
C ILE A 144 4.84 1.35 -3.01
N ALA A 145 5.27 0.33 -3.74
CA ALA A 145 4.93 -1.05 -3.46
C ALA A 145 6.17 -1.95 -3.46
N LEU A 146 6.33 -2.76 -2.40
CA LEU A 146 7.41 -3.73 -2.30
C LEU A 146 7.00 -5.05 -2.95
N LYS A 147 7.80 -5.49 -3.92
CA LYS A 147 7.67 -6.80 -4.56
C LYS A 147 8.07 -7.89 -3.57
N ARG A 148 7.25 -8.94 -3.53
CA ARG A 148 7.53 -10.22 -2.91
C ARG A 148 7.34 -11.30 -3.95
N THR A 149 8.38 -12.08 -4.17
CA THR A 149 8.27 -13.24 -5.05
C THR A 149 7.84 -14.44 -4.22
N ARG A 150 6.62 -14.94 -4.44
CA ARG A 150 6.10 -16.14 -3.79
C ARG A 150 5.70 -17.15 -4.85
N ARG A 151 6.32 -18.34 -4.86
CA ARG A 151 6.01 -19.44 -5.80
C ARG A 151 5.94 -19.00 -7.28
N ASN A 152 6.96 -18.29 -7.76
CA ASN A 152 7.02 -17.74 -9.13
C ASN A 152 5.91 -16.74 -9.51
N ARG A 153 5.22 -16.17 -8.52
CA ARG A 153 4.32 -15.04 -8.70
C ARG A 153 4.88 -13.80 -8.02
N VAL A 154 4.73 -12.66 -8.69
CA VAL A 154 5.03 -11.35 -8.14
C VAL A 154 3.81 -10.88 -7.35
N GLU A 155 3.97 -10.72 -6.04
CA GLU A 155 2.97 -10.16 -5.14
C GLU A 155 3.49 -8.85 -4.57
N TYR A 156 2.65 -7.81 -4.43
CA TYR A 156 3.02 -6.59 -3.71
C TYR A 156 2.53 -6.67 -2.26
N GLY A 157 3.49 -6.81 -1.33
CA GLY A 157 3.22 -7.10 0.08
C GLY A 157 2.97 -5.86 0.91
N GLU A 158 3.85 -4.86 0.77
CA GLU A 158 3.79 -3.58 1.48
C GLU A 158 3.53 -2.46 0.50
N ILE A 159 2.61 -1.56 0.86
CA ILE A 159 2.15 -0.46 0.03
C ILE A 159 2.08 0.80 0.87
N TYR A 160 2.59 1.88 0.29
CA TYR A 160 2.36 3.24 0.72
C TYR A 160 1.70 3.99 -0.43
N TYR A 161 0.62 4.70 -0.15
CA TYR A 161 -0.06 5.59 -1.09
C TYR A 161 -0.39 6.89 -0.38
N ASN A 162 -0.04 8.00 -1.02
CA ASN A 162 -0.45 9.34 -0.66
C ASN A 162 -0.91 10.03 -1.96
N GLY A 163 -2.11 10.61 -1.97
CA GLY A 163 -2.65 11.23 -3.17
C GLY A 163 -4.16 11.41 -3.16
N MET A 164 -4.70 11.68 -4.35
CA MET A 164 -6.12 11.94 -4.55
C MET A 164 -6.88 10.68 -5.01
N GLY A 165 -8.10 10.50 -4.53
CA GLY A 165 -8.98 9.42 -4.91
C GLY A 165 -10.45 9.81 -4.85
N TYR A 166 -11.33 8.82 -4.99
CA TYR A 166 -12.78 9.01 -5.03
C TYR A 166 -13.48 8.16 -3.98
N TYR A 167 -14.32 8.79 -3.18
CA TYR A 167 -15.19 8.16 -2.21
C TYR A 167 -16.60 8.03 -2.76
N PHE A 168 -17.21 6.85 -2.63
CA PHE A 168 -18.61 6.64 -3.00
C PHE A 168 -19.25 5.51 -2.21
N ARG A 169 -20.56 5.34 -2.40
CA ARG A 169 -21.32 4.22 -1.82
C ARG A 169 -21.92 3.35 -2.92
N TYR A 170 -21.69 2.04 -2.84
CA TYR A 170 -22.29 1.05 -3.72
C TYR A 170 -22.97 -0.04 -2.89
N ARG A 171 -24.26 -0.28 -3.13
CA ARG A 171 -25.08 -1.27 -2.41
C ARG A 171 -24.97 -1.19 -0.88
N GLY A 172 -24.92 0.03 -0.34
CA GLY A 172 -24.81 0.30 1.10
C GLY A 172 -23.38 0.25 1.67
N ILE A 173 -22.38 -0.12 0.86
CA ILE A 173 -20.97 -0.23 1.26
C ILE A 173 -20.21 1.00 0.76
N LYS A 174 -19.34 1.55 1.60
CA LYS A 174 -18.48 2.68 1.24
C LYS A 174 -17.20 2.18 0.59
N PHE A 175 -16.77 2.82 -0.49
CA PHE A 175 -15.55 2.52 -1.22
C PHE A 175 -14.69 3.76 -1.42
N LEU A 176 -13.37 3.57 -1.44
CA LEU A 176 -12.43 4.47 -2.12
C LEU A 176 -12.01 3.85 -3.44
N LEU A 177 -11.76 4.70 -4.42
CA LEU A 177 -11.18 4.35 -5.70
C LEU A 177 -9.97 5.26 -5.93
N LEU A 178 -8.79 4.67 -6.01
CA LEU A 178 -7.52 5.38 -6.19
C LEU A 178 -7.02 5.09 -7.61
N PRO A 179 -7.05 6.08 -8.52
CA PRO A 179 -6.44 5.92 -9.84
C PRO A 179 -4.92 6.00 -9.72
N LEU A 180 -4.23 5.11 -10.43
CA LEU A 180 -2.78 5.09 -10.55
C LEU A 180 -2.40 5.47 -11.98
N HIS A 181 -1.75 6.62 -12.09
CA HIS A 181 -1.17 7.12 -13.34
C HIS A 181 0.32 7.39 -13.13
N VAL A 182 1.12 7.13 -14.17
CA VAL A 182 2.54 7.47 -14.16
C VAL A 182 2.70 8.99 -14.20
N ILE A 183 3.47 9.52 -13.26
CA ILE A 183 3.98 10.88 -13.32
C ILE A 183 5.39 10.80 -13.88
N LYS A 184 5.72 11.60 -14.89
CA LYS A 184 7.09 11.63 -15.41
C LYS A 184 8.04 12.22 -14.36
N PRO A 185 9.22 11.62 -14.16
CA PRO A 185 10.23 12.16 -13.25
C PRO A 185 10.73 13.52 -13.78
N LYS A 186 10.39 14.62 -13.09
CA LYS A 186 10.84 15.97 -13.43
C LYS A 186 11.26 16.78 -12.20
N PRO A 187 12.52 16.68 -11.72
CA PRO A 187 12.95 17.38 -10.53
C PRO A 187 13.01 18.89 -10.75
N ARG A 188 12.73 19.67 -9.70
CA ARG A 188 12.75 21.14 -9.78
C ARG A 188 14.13 21.70 -10.07
N ASN A 189 15.16 21.18 -9.40
CA ASN A 189 16.55 21.53 -9.64
C ASN A 189 17.25 20.40 -10.39
N THR A 190 17.85 20.75 -11.52
CA THR A 190 18.62 19.84 -12.37
C THR A 190 20.11 19.82 -12.01
N HIS A 191 20.51 20.54 -10.96
CA HIS A 191 21.89 20.61 -10.52
C HIS A 191 21.96 20.64 -8.99
N LEU A 192 22.64 19.65 -8.41
CA LEU A 192 22.92 19.55 -6.98
C LEU A 192 24.43 19.62 -6.76
N ARG A 193 24.84 20.32 -5.70
CA ARG A 193 26.25 20.45 -5.31
C ARG A 193 26.36 20.28 -3.81
N VAL A 194 27.38 19.55 -3.38
CA VAL A 194 27.72 19.33 -1.97
C VAL A 194 29.24 19.43 -1.81
N MET A 195 29.68 20.01 -0.70
CA MET A 195 31.09 20.21 -0.41
C MET A 195 31.34 20.04 1.07
N HIS A 196 32.44 19.38 1.42
CA HIS A 196 32.90 19.26 2.80
C HIS A 196 34.43 19.31 2.81
N GLU A 197 34.99 20.34 3.44
CA GLU A 197 36.43 20.60 3.42
C GLU A 197 36.99 20.65 1.98
N ARG A 198 37.76 19.63 1.58
CA ARG A 198 38.33 19.49 0.23
C ARG A 198 37.59 18.48 -0.64
N ASP A 199 36.65 17.73 -0.06
CA ASP A 199 35.75 16.85 -0.80
C ASP A 199 34.66 17.66 -1.49
N TYR A 200 34.36 17.29 -2.73
CA TYR A 200 33.43 18.00 -3.57
C TYR A 200 32.64 17.06 -4.47
N GLY A 201 31.32 17.24 -4.51
CA GLY A 201 30.42 16.46 -5.35
C GLY A 201 29.40 17.33 -6.07
N GLU A 202 29.16 17.03 -7.35
CA GLU A 202 28.07 17.58 -8.13
C GLU A 202 27.26 16.49 -8.84
N ALA A 203 25.98 16.76 -9.05
CA ALA A 203 25.10 15.96 -9.87
C ALA A 203 24.32 16.87 -10.83
N TYR A 204 24.51 16.67 -12.13
CA TYR A 204 23.67 17.24 -13.19
C TYR A 204 22.63 16.23 -13.60
N ILE A 205 21.36 16.62 -13.61
CA ILE A 205 20.20 15.74 -13.77
C ILE A 205 19.36 16.26 -14.93
N GLU A 206 19.19 15.45 -15.97
CA GLU A 206 18.35 15.74 -17.11
C GLU A 206 17.16 14.78 -17.13
N SER A 207 15.94 15.32 -17.13
CA SER A 207 14.73 14.54 -17.31
C SER A 207 14.53 14.13 -18.76
N ARG A 208 14.43 12.82 -18.96
CA ARG A 208 13.97 12.19 -20.20
C ARG A 208 12.64 11.51 -19.93
N ASP A 209 11.92 11.12 -20.99
CA ASP A 209 10.52 10.68 -20.90
C ASP A 209 10.18 9.86 -19.66
N ASN A 210 10.89 8.75 -19.45
CA ASN A 210 10.69 7.82 -18.34
C ASN A 210 12.01 7.53 -17.59
N SER A 211 12.99 8.40 -17.74
CA SER A 211 14.32 8.19 -17.16
C SER A 211 14.97 9.50 -16.75
N LEU A 212 15.95 9.39 -15.85
CA LEU A 212 16.87 10.47 -15.56
C LEU A 212 18.24 10.13 -16.13
N LEU A 213 18.82 11.06 -16.89
CA LEU A 213 20.25 11.05 -17.17
C LEU A 213 20.94 11.83 -16.06
N VAL A 214 21.85 11.19 -15.35
CA VAL A 214 22.59 11.78 -14.23
C VAL A 214 24.08 11.76 -14.55
N LYS A 215 24.72 12.91 -14.40
CA LYS A 215 26.18 13.06 -14.49
C LYS A 215 26.72 13.51 -13.14
N LEU A 216 27.50 12.64 -12.51
CA LEU A 216 28.19 12.89 -11.25
C LEU A 216 29.61 13.36 -11.53
N TYR A 217 30.02 14.42 -10.83
CA TYR A 217 31.42 14.84 -10.71
C TYR A 217 31.81 14.73 -9.24
N TYR A 218 32.95 14.11 -8.96
CA TYR A 218 33.42 13.88 -7.59
C TYR A 218 34.92 14.14 -7.50
N THR A 219 35.33 14.94 -6.54
CA THR A 219 36.73 15.09 -6.13
C THR A 219 36.82 14.67 -4.68
N ARG A 220 37.61 13.63 -4.45
CA ARG A 220 37.75 12.94 -3.18
C ARG A 220 39.14 13.19 -2.59
N GLU A 221 39.16 13.50 -1.30
CA GLU A 221 40.32 13.47 -0.42
C GLU A 221 40.07 12.46 0.72
N ASP A 222 39.03 12.68 1.53
CA ASP A 222 38.74 11.87 2.73
C ASP A 222 37.40 11.15 2.68
N SER A 223 36.39 11.73 2.01
CA SER A 223 35.07 11.12 1.85
C SER A 223 35.12 9.75 1.16
N ARG A 224 34.20 8.83 1.46
CA ARG A 224 34.21 7.46 0.92
C ARG A 224 33.53 7.36 -0.43
N GLU A 225 32.41 8.06 -0.56
CA GLU A 225 31.51 7.91 -1.68
C GLU A 225 30.62 9.15 -1.82
N LEU A 226 30.40 9.57 -3.06
CA LEU A 226 29.31 10.46 -3.43
C LEU A 226 28.12 9.62 -3.93
N ARG A 227 26.96 9.79 -3.29
CA ARG A 227 25.73 9.03 -3.60
C ARG A 227 24.59 9.98 -3.99
N LEU A 228 23.90 9.65 -5.06
CA LEU A 228 22.59 10.24 -5.38
C LEU A 228 21.51 9.23 -4.99
N GLU A 229 20.60 9.67 -4.12
CA GLU A 229 19.57 8.86 -3.50
C GLU A 229 18.19 9.48 -3.75
N LEU A 230 17.17 8.62 -3.83
CA LEU A 230 15.78 9.05 -3.73
C LEU A 230 15.35 8.99 -2.27
N THR A 231 14.68 10.03 -1.77
CA THR A 231 14.17 10.07 -0.41
C THR A 231 12.80 10.75 -0.37
N SER A 232 12.13 10.72 0.77
CA SER A 232 10.92 11.50 1.03
C SER A 232 10.75 11.66 2.54
N GLU A 233 10.21 12.80 2.95
CA GLU A 233 9.93 13.09 4.36
C GLU A 233 8.64 12.42 4.85
N THR A 234 7.78 12.00 3.93
CA THR A 234 6.42 11.51 4.22
C THR A 234 6.32 10.00 4.22
N ALA A 235 7.12 9.31 3.42
CA ALA A 235 7.13 7.85 3.39
C ALA A 235 8.19 7.28 4.35
N PRO A 236 7.94 6.09 4.92
CA PRO A 236 8.91 5.43 5.78
C PRO A 236 10.25 5.19 5.08
N GLU A 237 11.36 5.49 5.77
CA GLU A 237 12.73 5.41 5.26
C GLU A 237 13.05 4.06 4.61
N TYR A 238 12.67 2.95 5.27
CA TYR A 238 12.90 1.59 4.74
C TYR A 238 12.17 1.30 3.41
N LEU A 239 11.09 2.03 3.09
CA LEU A 239 10.42 1.93 1.79
C LEU A 239 11.15 2.75 0.70
N LEU A 240 11.93 3.76 1.09
CA LEU A 240 12.51 4.78 0.21
C LEU A 240 14.01 4.76 0.06
N ASP A 241 14.75 3.95 0.84
CA ASP A 241 16.20 3.77 0.65
C ASP A 241 16.50 3.19 -0.74
N ILE A 242 16.65 4.08 -1.73
CA ILE A 242 16.94 3.75 -3.12
C ILE A 242 18.14 4.59 -3.54
N LYS A 243 19.28 3.92 -3.60
CA LYS A 243 20.51 4.47 -4.16
C LYS A 243 20.39 4.45 -5.68
N LEU A 244 20.33 5.62 -6.30
CA LEU A 244 20.15 5.74 -7.74
C LEU A 244 21.47 5.60 -8.48
N CYS A 245 22.50 6.33 -8.04
CA CYS A 245 23.85 6.19 -8.55
C CYS A 245 24.88 6.62 -7.52
N SER A 246 26.12 6.17 -7.69
CA SER A 246 27.23 6.61 -6.86
C SER A 246 28.58 6.49 -7.53
N ILE A 247 29.55 7.20 -6.98
CA ILE A 247 30.94 7.17 -7.38
C ILE A 247 31.83 7.21 -6.13
N SER A 248 32.81 6.30 -6.05
CA SER A 248 33.70 6.13 -4.89
C SER A 248 35.13 6.64 -5.13
N GLU A 249 35.46 6.98 -6.38
CA GLU A 249 36.77 7.49 -6.80
C GLU A 249 36.63 8.87 -7.43
N SER A 250 37.64 9.72 -7.30
CA SER A 250 37.67 11.03 -7.97
C SER A 250 37.48 10.85 -9.48
N GLY A 251 36.58 11.63 -10.07
CA GLY A 251 36.31 11.58 -11.50
C GLY A 251 34.87 11.88 -11.84
N ASN A 252 34.45 11.37 -13.00
CA ASN A 252 33.12 11.57 -13.55
C ASN A 252 32.41 10.22 -13.73
N LYS A 253 31.10 10.20 -13.52
CA LYS A 253 30.26 9.05 -13.84
C LYS A 253 28.96 9.50 -14.45
N GLU A 254 28.56 8.84 -15.54
CA GLU A 254 27.26 9.03 -16.15
C GLU A 254 26.39 7.78 -15.87
N CYS A 255 25.14 8.01 -15.48
CA CYS A 255 24.18 6.95 -15.15
C CYS A 255 22.83 7.29 -15.79
N ILE A 256 22.19 6.29 -16.41
CA ILE A 256 20.80 6.40 -16.85
C ILE A 256 19.96 5.61 -15.87
N ILE A 257 18.99 6.27 -15.25
CA ILE A 257 18.08 5.68 -14.27
C ILE A 257 16.72 5.57 -14.93
N GLU A 258 16.30 4.35 -15.25
CA GLU A 258 14.97 4.09 -15.78
C GLU A 258 13.97 3.93 -14.64
N PHE A 259 12.87 4.67 -14.72
CA PHE A 259 11.81 4.58 -13.73
C PHE A 259 10.71 3.65 -14.21
N PRO A 260 10.04 2.94 -13.30
CA PRO A 260 9.02 2.02 -13.72
C PRO A 260 7.76 2.74 -14.24
N VAL A 261 7.32 2.36 -15.43
CA VAL A 261 6.17 2.96 -16.11
C VAL A 261 5.07 1.93 -16.23
N LEU A 262 3.88 2.29 -15.77
CA LEU A 262 2.66 1.59 -16.11
C LEU A 262 2.34 1.75 -17.59
N ALA A 263 2.09 0.65 -18.29
CA ALA A 263 1.61 0.70 -19.67
C ALA A 263 0.24 1.38 -19.79
N ASP A 264 -0.63 1.17 -18.80
CA ASP A 264 -2.02 1.61 -18.78
C ASP A 264 -2.39 2.20 -17.41
N THR A 265 -3.61 2.73 -17.29
CA THR A 265 -4.14 3.20 -16.00
C THR A 265 -4.60 2.03 -15.14
N HIS A 266 -4.18 1.99 -13.88
CA HIS A 266 -4.65 0.99 -12.91
C HIS A 266 -5.53 1.64 -11.84
N LEU A 267 -6.45 0.85 -11.26
CA LEU A 267 -7.37 1.29 -10.22
C LEU A 267 -7.20 0.45 -8.96
N ILE A 268 -7.10 1.10 -7.80
CA ILE A 268 -7.22 0.45 -6.50
C ILE A 268 -8.60 0.73 -5.93
N ILE A 269 -9.38 -0.31 -5.61
CA ILE A 269 -10.71 -0.17 -5.00
C ILE A 269 -10.69 -0.70 -3.57
N ILE A 270 -11.07 0.17 -2.63
CA ILE A 270 -10.95 -0.05 -1.18
C ILE A 270 -12.29 0.02 -0.47
N PRO A 271 -12.82 -1.08 0.11
CA PRO A 271 -13.99 -0.98 0.99
C PRO A 271 -13.60 -0.35 2.34
N ILE A 272 -14.29 0.73 2.73
CA ILE A 272 -13.96 1.53 3.94
C ILE A 272 -14.67 1.02 5.20
N ASN A 273 -15.82 0.36 5.03
CA ASN A 273 -16.70 -0.03 6.14
C ASN A 273 -16.55 -1.48 6.60
N TYR A 274 -15.57 -2.20 6.05
CA TYR A 274 -15.25 -3.55 6.49
C TYR A 274 -13.84 -3.54 7.03
N ARG A 275 -13.60 -4.26 8.13
CA ARG A 275 -12.28 -4.40 8.78
C ARG A 275 -11.24 -5.13 7.90
N TYR A 276 -11.45 -5.19 6.59
CA TYR A 276 -10.81 -6.09 5.68
C TYR A 276 -10.42 -5.34 4.41
N VAL A 277 -9.18 -4.85 4.43
CA VAL A 277 -8.53 -4.17 3.31
C VAL A 277 -7.50 -5.10 2.62
N ALA A 278 -7.25 -6.31 3.13
CA ALA A 278 -5.98 -6.96 2.81
C ALA A 278 -5.90 -7.87 1.58
N ASP A 279 -6.91 -8.66 1.21
CA ASP A 279 -6.61 -9.81 0.32
C ASP A 279 -7.11 -9.69 -1.12
N SER A 280 -7.91 -8.67 -1.46
CA SER A 280 -8.53 -8.56 -2.81
C SER A 280 -8.08 -7.34 -3.62
N MET A 281 -7.25 -6.48 -3.05
CA MET A 281 -6.95 -5.17 -3.67
C MET A 281 -6.02 -5.21 -4.88
N PHE A 282 -5.35 -6.35 -5.11
CA PHE A 282 -4.30 -6.45 -6.11
C PHE A 282 -4.45 -7.72 -6.93
N LYS A 283 -4.49 -7.55 -8.25
CA LYS A 283 -3.97 -8.54 -9.20
C LYS A 283 -2.73 -7.93 -9.86
N PRO A 284 -1.54 -8.11 -9.27
CA PRO A 284 -0.29 -7.57 -9.79
C PRO A 284 0.07 -8.08 -11.20
N GLU A 285 -0.59 -9.16 -11.60
CA GLU A 285 -0.46 -9.86 -12.88
C GLU A 285 -0.82 -8.99 -14.09
N GLU A 286 -1.51 -7.86 -13.89
CA GLU A 286 -1.98 -6.94 -14.93
C GLU A 286 -1.06 -5.72 -15.15
N PHE A 287 0.06 -5.62 -14.43
CA PHE A 287 1.06 -4.58 -14.65
C PHE A 287 2.04 -5.01 -15.73
N ILE A 288 1.87 -4.51 -16.95
CA ILE A 288 2.89 -4.68 -18.00
C ILE A 288 4.01 -3.68 -17.73
N TYR A 289 5.16 -4.23 -17.34
CA TYR A 289 6.36 -3.48 -17.04
C TYR A 289 7.23 -3.29 -18.28
N LYS A 290 7.70 -2.07 -18.51
CA LYS A 290 8.76 -1.75 -19.48
C LYS A 290 9.93 -1.11 -18.72
N GLY A 291 11.03 -1.84 -18.52
CA GLY A 291 12.26 -1.37 -17.86
C GLY A 291 12.96 -2.46 -17.02
N GLU A 292 13.99 -2.08 -16.26
CA GLU A 292 14.54 -2.87 -15.13
C GLU A 292 14.10 -2.26 -13.79
N LEU A 293 13.50 -3.06 -12.90
CA LEU A 293 13.02 -2.57 -11.60
C LEU A 293 14.21 -2.16 -10.74
N LEU A 294 14.14 -0.97 -10.14
CA LEU A 294 15.08 -0.54 -9.11
C LEU A 294 14.73 -1.27 -7.79
N ASP A 295 15.62 -2.16 -7.32
CA ASP A 295 15.61 -2.75 -5.98
C ASP A 295 14.31 -3.46 -5.52
N ASP A 296 13.62 -4.20 -6.40
CA ASP A 296 12.36 -4.91 -6.06
C ASP A 296 11.23 -3.97 -5.57
N LYS A 297 11.27 -2.67 -5.91
CA LYS A 297 10.23 -1.69 -5.55
C LYS A 297 9.55 -1.13 -6.80
N LEU A 298 8.24 -0.91 -6.72
CA LEU A 298 7.45 -0.18 -7.71
C LEU A 298 7.10 1.19 -7.16
N ILE A 299 7.61 2.26 -7.78
CA ILE A 299 7.28 3.65 -7.43
C ILE A 299 6.45 4.28 -8.54
N ILE A 300 5.28 4.83 -8.20
CA ILE A 300 4.39 5.53 -9.12
C ILE A 300 4.02 6.87 -8.49
N GLY A 301 4.26 7.97 -9.19
CA GLY A 301 4.10 9.31 -8.60
C GLY A 301 5.37 9.72 -7.85
N TYR A 302 5.88 10.90 -8.19
CA TYR A 302 7.13 11.45 -7.67
C TYR A 302 6.91 12.74 -6.88
N LYS A 303 5.65 13.15 -6.67
CA LYS A 303 5.37 14.33 -5.88
C LYS A 303 5.73 14.01 -4.43
N ASP A 304 6.39 14.96 -3.77
CA ASP A 304 6.91 14.83 -2.40
C ASP A 304 8.10 13.87 -2.24
N LEU A 305 8.62 13.33 -3.34
CA LEU A 305 9.98 12.78 -3.35
C LEU A 305 11.00 13.91 -3.38
N GLU A 306 12.21 13.57 -2.96
CA GLU A 306 13.38 14.44 -3.04
C GLU A 306 14.55 13.65 -3.63
N LEU A 307 15.35 14.33 -4.45
CA LEU A 307 16.68 13.85 -4.81
C LEU A 307 17.67 14.38 -3.79
N LYS A 308 18.40 13.48 -3.15
CA LYS A 308 19.41 13.79 -2.13
C LYS A 308 20.78 13.39 -2.64
N LEU A 309 21.68 14.37 -2.76
CA LEU A 309 23.09 14.15 -3.03
C LEU A 309 23.84 14.14 -1.70
N THR A 310 24.54 13.05 -1.41
CA THR A 310 25.18 12.77 -0.12
C THR A 310 26.67 12.49 -0.31
N LEU A 311 27.53 13.16 0.47
CA LEU A 311 28.92 12.75 0.71
C LEU A 311 28.98 11.90 1.98
N ASP A 312 29.44 10.66 1.83
CA ASP A 312 29.76 9.76 2.96
C ASP A 312 31.10 10.17 3.57
N ILE A 313 31.08 10.72 4.79
CA ILE A 313 32.27 11.19 5.49
C ILE A 313 32.66 10.16 6.57
N PRO A 314 33.88 9.59 6.53
CA PRO A 314 34.35 8.70 7.57
C PRO A 314 34.25 9.33 8.96
N TYR A 315 33.63 8.62 9.91
CA TYR A 315 33.59 8.99 11.33
C TYR A 315 32.93 10.35 11.64
N ALA A 316 32.21 10.93 10.67
CA ALA A 316 31.43 12.15 10.83
C ALA A 316 29.99 11.93 10.33
N ARG A 317 29.16 12.98 10.40
CA ARG A 317 27.84 12.96 9.77
C ARG A 317 27.99 13.23 8.28
N ASP A 318 27.30 12.43 7.47
CA ASP A 318 27.15 12.67 6.04
C ASP A 318 26.68 14.11 5.77
N VAL A 319 27.29 14.73 4.76
CA VAL A 319 26.86 16.04 4.27
C VAL A 319 25.95 15.82 3.07
N SER A 320 24.79 16.47 3.05
CA SER A 320 23.85 16.27 1.94
C SER A 320 23.12 17.54 1.54
N VAL A 321 22.74 17.59 0.27
CA VAL A 321 21.87 18.61 -0.31
C VAL A 321 20.69 17.90 -0.97
N LYS A 322 19.52 18.51 -0.85
CA LYS A 322 18.27 17.97 -1.39
C LYS A 322 17.62 18.94 -2.38
N THR A 323 16.88 18.38 -3.33
CA THR A 323 15.87 19.11 -4.09
C THR A 323 14.57 18.32 -4.10
N SER A 324 13.45 19.02 -3.98
CA SER A 324 12.15 18.42 -4.25
C SER A 324 12.04 18.05 -5.71
N TRP A 325 11.22 17.04 -5.98
CA TRP A 325 10.75 16.75 -7.32
C TRP A 325 9.86 17.87 -7.87
#